data_AF-F9RKN4-F1
#
_entry.id   AF-F9RKN4-F1
#
_cell.length_a   1.000
_cell.length_b   1.000
_cell.length_c   1.000
_cell.angle_alpha   90.00
_cell.angle_beta   90.00
_cell.angle_gamma   90.00
#
_symmetry.space_group_name_H-M   'P 1'
#
loop_
_entity.id
_entity.type
_entity.pdbx_description
1 polymer ?
#
loop_
_entity_poly.entity_id
_entity_poly.type
_entity_poly.pdbx_seq_one_letter_code
_entity_poly.pdbx_strand_id
1 'polypeptide(L)'
;MSKRVNFSRHIEIQWLDSVAVWVAEGKQKKELDEQIDLMLEPSVTCKVNRGKTRNQLTKLWSPNSDDVTESFTRFAIEAVLGSERPDFVLHWGMLVAKNNFFC
;
A
#
# COMPACT_ATOMS: atom_id res chain seq x y z
N MET A 1 8.46 -16.15 17.22
CA MET A 1 8.73 -14.71 17.44
C MET A 1 7.60 -13.91 16.81
N SER A 2 6.81 -13.20 17.62
CA SER A 2 5.84 -12.22 17.13
C SER A 2 6.58 -11.22 16.24
N LYS A 3 6.28 -11.20 14.94
CA LYS A 3 6.84 -10.23 14.00
C LYS A 3 6.24 -8.87 14.37
N ARG A 4 6.94 -8.11 15.22
CA ARG A 4 6.57 -6.72 15.51
C ARG A 4 6.47 -5.95 14.21
N VAL A 5 5.29 -5.37 13.96
CA VAL A 5 5.02 -4.46 12.86
C VAL A 5 5.85 -3.21 13.11
N ASN A 6 6.79 -2.89 12.23
CA ASN A 6 7.65 -1.73 12.40
C ASN A 6 7.67 -0.90 11.11
N PHE A 7 7.04 0.28 11.16
CA PHE A 7 7.12 1.31 10.12
C PHE A 7 8.41 2.10 10.31
N SER A 8 9.55 1.42 10.18
CA SER A 8 10.87 2.05 10.31
C SER A 8 11.24 2.99 9.15
N ARG A 9 10.38 3.12 8.14
CA ARG A 9 10.65 3.87 6.91
C ARG A 9 9.69 5.03 6.80
N HIS A 10 10.24 6.17 6.42
CA HIS A 10 9.46 7.30 5.95
C HIS A 10 8.63 6.86 4.75
N ILE A 11 7.32 7.12 4.80
CA ILE A 11 6.38 6.91 3.70
C ILE A 11 5.65 8.23 3.51
N GLU A 12 5.74 8.77 2.30
CA GLU A 12 4.99 9.97 1.92
C GLU A 12 3.54 9.58 1.56
N ILE A 13 2.59 10.44 1.95
CA ILE A 13 1.17 10.24 1.64
C ILE A 13 0.92 10.14 0.13
N GLN A 14 1.65 10.91 -0.67
CA GLN A 14 1.53 10.89 -2.13
C GLN A 14 1.85 9.51 -2.71
N TRP A 15 2.80 8.78 -2.12
CA TRP A 15 3.12 7.42 -2.55
C TRP A 15 1.99 6.44 -2.25
N LEU A 16 1.31 6.64 -1.12
CA LEU A 16 0.15 5.84 -0.74
C LEU A 16 -1.03 6.13 -1.67
N ASP A 17 -1.28 7.40 -1.99
CA ASP A 17 -2.35 7.82 -2.87
C ASP A 17 -2.18 7.25 -4.28
N SER A 18 -0.98 7.38 -4.87
CA SER A 18 -0.70 6.84 -6.21
C SER A 18 -0.91 5.32 -6.26
N VAL A 19 -0.43 4.59 -5.25
CA VAL A 19 -0.58 3.13 -5.20
C VAL A 19 -2.04 2.71 -5.04
N ALA A 20 -2.81 3.42 -4.21
CA ALA A 20 -4.23 3.16 -4.05
C ALA A 20 -5.00 3.34 -5.37
N VAL A 21 -4.72 4.43 -6.10
CA VAL A 21 -5.31 4.69 -7.42
C VAL A 21 -4.94 3.59 -8.42
N TRP A 22 -3.67 3.20 -8.50
CA TRP A 22 -3.23 2.15 -9.44
C TRP A 22 -3.82 0.78 -9.13
N VAL A 23 -3.99 0.45 -7.85
CA VAL A 23 -4.67 -0.79 -7.44
C VAL A 23 -6.16 -0.73 -7.77
N ALA A 24 -6.80 0.43 -7.56
CA ALA A 24 -8.19 0.65 -7.93
C ALA A 24 -8.44 0.56 -9.44
N GLU A 25 -7.49 1.05 -10.26
CA GLU A 25 -7.49 0.89 -11.72
C GLU A 25 -7.28 -0.57 -12.18
N GLY A 26 -6.98 -1.50 -11.27
CA GLY A 26 -6.79 -2.91 -11.57
C GLY A 26 -5.43 -3.24 -12.18
N LYS A 27 -4.40 -2.40 -11.96
CA LYS A 27 -3.04 -2.69 -12.44
C LYS A 27 -2.52 -4.00 -11.86
N GLN A 28 -1.88 -4.80 -12.70
CA GLN A 28 -1.30 -6.05 -12.24
C GLN A 28 -0.05 -5.80 -11.41
N LYS A 29 0.29 -6.73 -10.53
CA LYS A 29 1.44 -6.62 -9.62
C LYS A 29 2.74 -6.18 -10.31
N LYS A 30 3.04 -6.72 -11.49
CA LYS A 30 4.25 -6.37 -12.24
C LYS A 30 4.24 -4.90 -12.67
N GLU A 31 3.13 -4.42 -13.24
CA GLU A 31 2.95 -3.03 -13.66
C GLU A 31 2.99 -2.09 -12.45
N LEU A 32 2.35 -2.49 -11.34
CA LEU A 32 2.35 -1.74 -10.10
C LEU A 32 3.77 -1.58 -9.53
N ASP A 33 4.54 -2.67 -9.49
CA ASP A 33 5.92 -2.66 -8.99
C ASP A 33 6.81 -1.74 -9.84
N GLU A 34 6.65 -1.76 -11.17
CA GLU A 34 7.36 -0.87 -12.10
C GLU A 34 7.01 0.60 -11.88
N GLN A 35 5.72 0.93 -11.73
CA GLN A 35 5.27 2.30 -11.48
C GLN A 35 5.73 2.84 -10.13
N ILE A 36 5.72 2.01 -9.08
CA ILE A 36 6.25 2.38 -7.78
C ILE A 36 7.76 2.63 -7.85
N ASP A 37 8.52 1.81 -8.58
CA ASP A 37 9.97 2.02 -8.72
C ASP A 37 10.30 3.35 -9.43
N LEU A 38 9.52 3.73 -10.45
CA LEU A 38 9.65 5.01 -11.15
C LEU A 38 9.30 6.19 -10.24
N MET A 39 8.21 6.08 -9.47
CA MET A 39 7.79 7.11 -8.53
C MET A 39 8.81 7.33 -7.40
N LEU A 40 9.43 6.24 -6.91
CA LEU A 40 10.39 6.31 -5.81
C LEU A 40 11.80 6.70 -6.26
N GLU A 41 12.15 6.56 -7.55
CA GLU A 41 13.50 6.81 -8.06
C GLU A 41 14.06 8.20 -7.73
N PRO A 42 13.30 9.31 -7.84
CA PRO A 42 13.79 10.64 -7.51
C PRO A 42 14.03 10.84 -6.00
N SER A 43 13.20 10.20 -5.15
CA SER A 43 13.21 10.43 -3.70
C SER A 43 14.03 9.40 -2.91
N VAL A 44 14.29 8.22 -3.47
CA VAL A 44 14.97 7.11 -2.79
C VAL A 44 16.13 6.58 -3.64
N THR A 45 17.29 7.23 -3.50
CA THR A 45 18.51 6.92 -4.27
C THR A 45 19.08 5.53 -3.98
N CYS A 46 18.95 5.05 -2.73
CA CYS A 46 19.46 3.73 -2.35
C CYS A 46 18.52 2.62 -2.87
N LYS A 47 19.00 1.82 -3.84
CA LYS A 47 18.26 0.70 -4.45
C LYS A 47 17.68 -0.29 -3.42
N VAL A 48 18.42 -0.59 -2.36
CA VAL A 48 17.95 -1.50 -1.30
C VAL A 48 16.78 -0.89 -0.53
N ASN A 49 16.84 0.40 -0.20
CA ASN A 49 15.74 1.09 0.47
C ASN A 49 14.52 1.22 -0.44
N ARG A 50 14.73 1.55 -1.72
CA ARG A 50 13.67 1.61 -2.73
C ARG A 50 12.91 0.30 -2.84
N GLY A 51 13.61 -0.83 -2.99
CA GLY A 51 12.97 -2.15 -3.05
C GLY A 51 12.19 -2.51 -1.77
N LYS A 52 12.67 -2.09 -0.60
CA LYS A 52 11.97 -2.30 0.66
C LYS A 52 10.71 -1.43 0.77
N THR A 53 10.79 -0.16 0.38
CA THR A 53 9.64 0.76 0.35
C THR A 53 8.59 0.28 -0.66
N ARG A 54 9.00 -0.13 -1.87
CA ARG A 54 8.10 -0.73 -2.87
C ARG A 54 7.34 -1.91 -2.28
N ASN A 55 8.05 -2.90 -1.74
CA ASN A 55 7.41 -4.07 -1.16
C ASN A 55 6.40 -3.71 -0.05
N GLN A 56 6.69 -2.67 0.74
CA GLN A 56 5.79 -2.20 1.78
C GLN A 56 4.52 -1.56 1.21
N LEU A 57 4.65 -0.70 0.20
CA LEU A 57 3.53 -0.07 -0.51
C LEU A 57 2.65 -1.11 -1.23
N THR A 58 3.28 -2.00 -2.01
CA THR A 58 2.58 -3.07 -2.73
C THR A 58 1.83 -3.98 -1.75
N LYS A 59 2.46 -4.39 -0.65
CA LYS A 59 1.84 -5.27 0.35
C LYS A 59 0.65 -4.61 1.06
N LEU A 60 0.69 -3.29 1.29
CA LEU A 60 -0.40 -2.58 1.94
C LEU A 60 -1.70 -2.68 1.14
N TRP A 61 -1.63 -2.64 -0.19
CA TRP A 61 -2.82 -2.67 -1.05
C TRP A 61 -3.09 -4.03 -1.71
N SER A 62 -2.14 -4.98 -1.68
CA SER A 62 -2.34 -6.33 -2.22
C SER A 62 -3.33 -7.16 -1.39
N PRO A 63 -4.34 -7.81 -2.00
CA PRO A 63 -5.27 -8.66 -1.25
C PRO A 63 -4.51 -9.76 -0.47
N ASN A 64 -4.84 -9.91 0.81
CA ASN A 64 -4.40 -11.03 1.63
C ASN A 64 -5.45 -12.15 1.54
N SER A 65 -5.04 -13.39 1.76
CA SER A 65 -5.92 -14.56 1.73
C SER A 65 -6.80 -14.73 2.99
N ASP A 66 -7.09 -13.64 3.71
CA ASP A 66 -7.93 -13.65 4.91
C ASP A 66 -9.20 -12.83 4.64
N ASP A 67 -10.35 -13.40 5.00
CA ASP A 67 -11.70 -13.00 4.54
C ASP A 67 -12.08 -11.59 5.03
N VAL A 68 -11.71 -11.25 6.27
CA VAL A 68 -11.94 -9.90 6.84
C VAL A 68 -11.07 -8.86 6.14
N THR A 69 -9.83 -9.24 5.82
CA THR A 69 -8.89 -8.34 5.14
C THR A 69 -9.29 -8.11 3.68
N GLU A 70 -9.83 -9.14 3.03
CA GLU A 70 -10.31 -9.09 1.64
C GLU A 70 -11.53 -8.18 1.49
N SER A 71 -12.53 -8.35 2.36
CA SER A 71 -13.74 -7.51 2.35
C SER A 71 -13.43 -6.03 2.58
N PHE A 72 -12.54 -5.72 3.53
CA PHE A 72 -12.09 -4.33 3.76
C PHE A 72 -11.26 -3.80 2.58
N THR A 73 -10.40 -4.61 1.97
CA THR A 73 -9.62 -4.21 0.78
C THR A 73 -10.56 -3.85 -0.39
N ARG A 74 -11.61 -4.65 -0.63
CA ARG A 74 -12.60 -4.36 -1.67
C ARG A 74 -13.35 -3.06 -1.39
N PHE A 75 -13.82 -2.86 -0.16
CA PHE A 75 -14.45 -1.60 0.25
C PHE A 75 -13.52 -0.39 0.02
N ALA A 76 -12.24 -0.50 0.40
CA ALA A 76 -11.29 0.57 0.21
C ALA A 76 -11.04 0.87 -1.27
N ILE A 77 -10.97 -0.15 -2.13
CA ILE A 77 -10.85 0.01 -3.59
C ILE A 77 -12.08 0.73 -4.16
N GLU A 78 -13.28 0.31 -3.79
CA GLU A 78 -14.53 0.93 -4.24
C GLU A 78 -14.62 2.40 -3.79
N ALA A 79 -14.21 2.69 -2.55
CA ALA A 79 -14.16 4.05 -2.03
C ALA A 79 -13.15 4.93 -2.77
N VAL A 80 -12.01 4.38 -3.18
CA VAL A 80 -11.03 5.10 -4.03
C VAL A 80 -11.61 5.36 -5.42
N LEU A 81 -12.27 4.38 -6.05
CA LEU A 81 -12.91 4.56 -7.36
C LEU A 81 -14.04 5.59 -7.36
N GLY A 82 -14.76 5.72 -6.25
CA GLY A 82 -15.87 6.66 -6.09
C GLY A 82 -15.44 8.08 -5.70
N SER A 83 -14.15 8.36 -5.60
CA SER A 83 -13.59 9.62 -5.09
C SER A 83 -12.58 10.23 -6.07
N GLU A 84 -12.43 11.57 -6.05
CA GLU A 84 -11.34 12.25 -6.78
C GLU A 84 -9.95 11.92 -6.22
N ARG A 85 -9.88 11.53 -4.93
CA ARG A 85 -8.63 11.14 -4.26
C ARG A 85 -8.86 10.13 -3.13
N PRO A 86 -7.92 9.23 -2.85
CA PRO A 86 -7.99 8.36 -1.68
C PRO A 86 -8.10 9.17 -0.37
N ASP A 87 -8.99 8.74 0.53
CA ASP A 87 -9.05 9.31 1.88
C ASP A 87 -7.87 8.78 2.71
N PHE A 88 -7.20 9.67 3.43
CA PHE A 88 -6.14 9.32 4.36
C PHE A 88 -6.56 8.26 5.38
N VAL A 89 -7.82 8.27 5.81
CA VAL A 89 -8.38 7.28 6.75
C VAL A 89 -8.34 5.88 6.15
N LEU A 90 -8.49 5.72 4.83
CA LEU A 90 -8.40 4.41 4.17
C LEU A 90 -6.99 3.84 4.29
N HIS A 91 -5.96 4.67 4.10
CA HIS A 91 -4.57 4.23 4.29
C HIS A 91 -4.34 3.70 5.71
N TRP A 92 -4.83 4.40 6.74
CA TRP A 92 -4.76 3.94 8.13
C TRP A 92 -5.55 2.65 8.37
N GLY A 93 -6.76 2.56 7.82
CA GLY A 93 -7.56 1.34 7.89
C GLY A 93 -6.83 0.15 7.29
N MET A 94 -6.22 0.31 6.11
CA MET A 94 -5.44 -0.73 5.45
C MET A 94 -4.20 -1.11 6.26
N LEU A 95 -3.55 -0.13 6.89
CA LEU A 95 -2.41 -0.35 7.76
C LEU A 95 -2.80 -1.22 8.95
N VAL A 96 -3.90 -0.87 9.62
CA VAL A 96 -4.41 -1.63 10.78
C VAL A 96 -4.86 -3.02 10.36
N ALA A 97 -5.61 -3.15 9.27
CA ALA A 97 -6.18 -4.42 8.82
C ALA A 97 -5.10 -5.43 8.40
N LYS A 98 -4.01 -4.97 7.74
CA LYS A 98 -2.98 -5.88 7.19
C LYS A 98 -1.80 -6.18 8.09
N ASN A 99 -1.76 -5.55 9.26
CA ASN A 99 -0.68 -5.71 10.20
C ASN A 99 -1.23 -6.15 11.55
N ASN A 100 -0.56 -7.12 12.18
CA ASN A 100 -0.92 -7.59 13.52
C ASN A 100 -0.53 -6.55 14.57
N PHE A 101 -1.23 -5.42 14.62
CA PHE A 101 -1.02 -4.37 15.61
C PHE A 101 -1.55 -4.76 17.01
N PHE A 102 -2.57 -5.62 17.06
CA PHE A 102 -3.31 -5.94 18.29
C PHE A 102 -3.17 -7.42 18.74
N CYS A 103 -2.13 -8.13 18.27
CA CYS A 103 -1.87 -9.53 18.63
C CYS A 103 -0.74 -9.68 19.66
#